data_AF-A0A3S4HR84-F1
#
_entry.id   AF-A0A3S4HR84-F1
#
_cell.length_a   1.000
_cell.length_b   1.000
_cell.length_c   1.000
_cell.angle_alpha   90.00
_cell.angle_beta   90.00
_cell.angle_gamma   90.00
#
_symmetry.space_group_name_H-M   'P 1'
#
loop_
_entity.id
_entity.type
_entity.pdbx_description
1 polymer ?
#
loop_
_entity_poly.entity_id
_entity_poly.type
_entity_poly.pdbx_seq_one_letter_code
_entity_poly.pdbx_strand_id
1 'polypeptide(L)'
;MRYAHPGQPGAVVSFKSAYGNFIDGRFVEPLSGEFFMNTSPVDGSNIAQFPRSDARDIDFALDAAHRAAPAWGKTSVQQRSRLLLQVADRIEQHLEYLAVAESWDNGKPIRETLNADLPLAGGSFSLLRRLPARPGG
;
A
#
# COMPACT_ATOMS: atom_id res chain seq x y z
N MET A 1 -18.93 15.10 6.66
CA MET A 1 -18.78 13.72 7.18
C MET A 1 -17.68 13.75 8.23
N ARG A 2 -17.91 13.20 9.43
CA ARG A 2 -16.89 13.10 10.50
C ARG A 2 -16.67 11.61 10.78
N TYR A 3 -15.42 11.18 10.81
CA TYR A 3 -15.04 9.81 11.11
C TYR A 3 -14.62 9.69 12.57
N ALA A 4 -14.95 8.56 13.20
CA ALA A 4 -14.44 8.25 14.53
C ALA A 4 -12.92 8.03 14.49
N HIS A 5 -12.24 8.27 15.61
CA HIS A 5 -10.81 8.04 15.73
C HIS A 5 -10.50 6.54 15.54
N PRO A 6 -9.37 6.17 14.90
CA PRO A 6 -9.01 4.79 14.67
C PRO A 6 -9.02 3.96 15.96
N GLY A 7 -9.60 2.76 15.90
CA GLY A 7 -9.72 1.87 17.05
C GLY A 7 -10.83 2.20 18.07
N GLN A 8 -11.58 3.29 17.88
CA GLN A 8 -12.76 3.60 18.70
C GLN A 8 -14.03 2.93 18.15
N PRO A 9 -15.11 2.80 18.96
CA PRO A 9 -16.39 2.31 18.48
C PRO A 9 -16.89 3.11 17.26
N GLY A 10 -17.26 2.39 16.19
CA GLY A 10 -17.72 3.01 14.93
C GLY A 10 -16.59 3.53 14.03
N ALA A 11 -15.32 3.30 14.37
CA ALA A 11 -14.21 3.61 13.48
C ALA A 11 -14.17 2.66 12.29
N VAL A 12 -13.96 3.23 11.10
CA VAL A 12 -13.79 2.47 9.84
C VAL A 12 -12.41 1.80 9.80
N VAL A 13 -11.43 2.37 10.52
CA VAL A 13 -10.04 1.89 10.57
C VAL A 13 -9.64 1.54 11.99
N SER A 14 -8.89 0.45 12.13
CA SER A 14 -8.13 0.12 13.35
C SER A 14 -6.73 -0.31 12.92
N PHE A 15 -5.72 0.37 13.45
CA PHE A 15 -4.32 0.08 13.15
C PHE A 15 -3.81 -1.06 14.04
N LYS A 16 -2.93 -1.90 13.48
CA LYS A 16 -2.19 -2.89 14.27
C LYS A 16 -1.13 -2.18 15.11
N SER A 17 -0.66 -2.83 16.17
CA SER A 17 0.46 -2.31 16.98
C SER A 17 1.77 -2.20 16.18
N ALA A 18 1.98 -3.10 15.22
CA ALA A 18 3.12 -3.10 14.32
C ALA A 18 2.75 -3.68 12.94
N TYR A 19 3.48 -3.23 11.92
CA TYR A 19 3.44 -3.76 10.55
C TYR A 19 4.83 -4.25 10.12
N GLY A 20 4.87 -5.18 9.17
CA GLY A 20 6.11 -5.67 8.58
C GLY A 20 6.36 -5.13 7.18
N ASN A 21 7.57 -5.32 6.66
CA ASN A 21 7.89 -5.15 5.25
C ASN A 21 7.10 -6.20 4.44
N PHE A 22 6.55 -5.86 3.28
CA PHE A 22 5.92 -6.85 2.40
C PHE A 22 6.93 -7.34 1.35
N ILE A 23 7.57 -8.47 1.62
CA ILE A 23 8.64 -9.06 0.80
C ILE A 23 8.29 -10.51 0.48
N ASP A 24 8.46 -10.90 -0.79
CA ASP A 24 8.23 -12.28 -1.28
C ASP A 24 6.82 -12.81 -0.94
N GLY A 25 5.81 -11.94 -1.08
CA GLY A 25 4.39 -12.29 -0.89
C GLY A 25 3.94 -12.39 0.58
N ARG A 26 4.77 -11.97 1.55
CA ARG A 26 4.45 -12.03 2.98
C ARG A 26 4.93 -10.79 3.74
N PHE A 27 4.31 -10.53 4.87
CA PHE A 27 4.81 -9.55 5.84
C PHE A 27 5.97 -10.15 6.64
N VAL A 28 7.10 -9.44 6.70
CA VAL A 28 8.31 -9.82 7.44
C VAL A 28 8.76 -8.69 8.35
N GLU A 29 9.27 -9.03 9.53
CA GLU A 29 9.92 -8.06 10.42
C GLU A 29 11.26 -7.60 9.81
N PRO A 30 11.75 -6.40 10.16
CA PRO A 30 13.07 -5.94 9.72
C PRO A 30 14.16 -6.88 10.24
N LEU A 31 15.16 -7.17 9.42
CA LEU A 31 16.27 -8.06 9.77
C LEU A 31 17.14 -7.52 10.93
N SER A 32 17.09 -6.21 11.16
CA SER A 32 17.71 -5.55 12.32
C SER A 32 16.92 -5.77 13.62
N GLY A 33 15.62 -6.09 13.54
CA GLY A 33 14.68 -6.03 14.65
C GLY A 33 14.27 -4.59 15.04
N GLU A 34 14.78 -3.57 14.34
CA GLU A 34 14.54 -2.16 14.67
C GLU A 34 13.24 -1.66 14.05
N PHE A 35 12.40 -1.04 14.86
CA PHE A 35 11.16 -0.39 14.43
C PHE A 35 11.21 1.11 14.76
N PHE A 36 10.36 1.89 14.11
CA PHE A 36 10.07 3.25 14.53
C PHE A 36 8.56 3.45 14.69
N MET A 37 8.18 4.27 15.67
CA MET A 37 6.79 4.65 15.86
C MET A 37 6.42 5.72 14.84
N ASN A 38 5.31 5.51 14.13
CA ASN A 38 4.68 6.56 13.35
C ASN A 38 3.51 7.16 14.15
N THR A 39 3.39 8.48 14.11
CA THR A 39 2.39 9.25 14.87
C THR A 39 1.56 10.09 13.92
N SER A 40 0.26 10.18 14.18
CA SER A 40 -0.63 11.00 13.38
C SER A 40 -0.33 12.49 13.56
N PRO A 41 -0.20 13.27 12.48
CA PRO A 41 -0.10 14.72 12.56
C PRO A 41 -1.43 15.39 12.96
N VAL A 42 -2.55 14.66 12.97
CA VAL A 42 -3.87 15.19 13.31
C VAL A 42 -3.98 15.56 14.79
N ASP A 43 -3.46 14.69 15.68
CA ASP A 43 -3.57 14.84 17.13
C ASP A 43 -2.35 14.33 17.91
N GLY A 44 -1.31 13.85 17.21
CA GLY A 44 -0.10 13.28 17.83
C GLY A 44 -0.26 11.83 18.33
N SER A 45 -1.40 11.19 18.09
CA SER A 45 -1.63 9.80 18.51
C SER A 45 -0.72 8.81 17.77
N ASN A 46 -0.37 7.71 18.44
CA ASN A 46 0.40 6.63 17.82
C ASN A 46 -0.45 5.89 16.79
N ILE A 47 0.08 5.71 15.57
CA ILE A 47 -0.55 4.91 14.52
C ILE A 47 -0.14 3.45 14.68
N ALA A 48 1.15 3.18 14.49
CA ALA A 48 1.74 1.84 14.60
C ALA A 48 3.27 1.94 14.57
N GLN A 49 3.93 0.85 14.92
CA GLN A 49 5.34 0.66 14.63
C GLN A 49 5.54 0.14 13.21
N PHE A 50 6.52 0.72 12.51
CA PHE A 50 6.91 0.31 11.17
C PHE A 50 8.39 -0.09 11.13
N PRO A 51 8.79 -1.00 10.22
CA PRO A 51 10.17 -1.46 10.13
C PRO A 51 11.12 -0.30 9.84
N ARG A 52 12.18 -0.16 10.64
CA ARG A 52 13.32 0.70 10.29
C ARG A 52 14.28 -0.13 9.43
N SER A 53 13.84 -0.39 8.20
CA SER A 53 14.55 -1.23 7.24
C SER A 53 15.93 -0.68 6.92
N ASP A 54 16.91 -1.58 6.84
CA ASP A 54 18.28 -1.24 6.45
C ASP A 54 18.70 -1.93 5.14
N ALA A 55 19.97 -1.81 4.77
CA ALA A 55 20.51 -2.38 3.53
C ALA A 55 20.22 -3.89 3.39
N ARG A 56 20.15 -4.64 4.50
CA ARG A 56 19.90 -6.09 4.48
C ARG A 56 18.47 -6.41 4.07
N ASP A 57 17.51 -5.63 4.55
CA ASP A 57 16.09 -5.76 4.15
C ASP A 57 15.92 -5.42 2.67
N ILE A 58 16.65 -4.41 2.20
CA ILE A 58 16.67 -4.00 0.78
C ILE A 58 17.25 -5.11 -0.08
N ASP A 59 18.40 -5.67 0.28
CA ASP A 59 19.02 -6.80 -0.43
C ASP A 59 18.09 -8.01 -0.46
N PHE A 60 17.42 -8.32 0.65
CA PHE A 60 16.44 -9.40 0.71
C PHE A 60 15.24 -9.17 -0.23
N ALA A 61 14.74 -7.93 -0.31
CA ALA A 61 13.69 -7.55 -1.25
C ALA A 61 14.16 -7.64 -2.72
N LEU A 62 15.39 -7.22 -3.01
CA LEU A 62 15.99 -7.30 -4.34
C LEU A 62 16.16 -8.75 -4.80
N ASP A 63 16.66 -9.63 -3.93
CA ASP A 63 16.79 -11.05 -4.22
C ASP A 63 15.43 -11.68 -4.54
N ALA A 64 14.40 -11.35 -3.77
CA ALA A 64 13.04 -11.81 -4.04
C ALA A 64 12.51 -11.29 -5.40
N ALA A 65 12.73 -10.01 -5.69
CA ALA A 65 12.35 -9.42 -6.97
C ALA A 65 13.07 -10.08 -8.15
N HIS A 66 14.38 -10.32 -8.05
CA HIS A 66 15.18 -11.01 -9.07
C HIS A 66 14.72 -12.45 -9.29
N ARG A 67 14.37 -13.18 -8.22
CA ARG A 67 13.79 -14.53 -8.34
C ARG A 67 12.43 -14.52 -9.06
N ALA A 68 11.59 -13.52 -8.79
CA ALA A 68 10.25 -13.42 -9.39
C ALA A 68 10.27 -12.94 -10.85
N ALA A 69 11.25 -12.11 -11.23
CA ALA A 69 11.29 -11.42 -12.52
C ALA A 69 11.20 -12.34 -13.74
N PRO A 70 11.90 -13.50 -13.84
CA PRO A 70 11.79 -14.38 -15.01
C PRO A 70 10.38 -14.96 -15.20
N ALA A 71 9.71 -15.35 -14.12
CA ALA A 71 8.35 -15.90 -14.18
C ALA A 71 7.33 -14.79 -14.51
N TRP A 72 7.45 -13.63 -13.87
CA TRP A 72 6.61 -12.46 -14.16
C TRP A 72 6.77 -11.96 -15.60
N GLY A 73 8.01 -11.94 -16.11
CA GLY A 73 8.32 -11.54 -17.49
C GLY A 73 7.62 -12.42 -18.53
N LYS A 74 7.46 -13.71 -18.25
CA LYS A 74 6.74 -14.68 -19.09
C LYS A 74 5.21 -14.60 -18.99
N THR A 75 4.68 -13.88 -18.00
CA THR A 75 3.22 -13.68 -17.84
C THR A 75 2.66 -12.94 -19.04
N SER A 76 1.48 -13.31 -19.55
CA SER A 76 0.93 -12.61 -20.72
C SER A 76 0.51 -11.18 -20.39
N VAL A 77 0.47 -10.31 -21.41
CA VAL A 77 -0.05 -8.93 -21.25
C VAL A 77 -1.48 -8.94 -20.69
N GLN A 78 -2.31 -9.89 -21.14
CA GLN A 78 -3.70 -10.04 -20.70
C GLN A 78 -3.78 -10.42 -19.21
N GLN A 79 -2.92 -11.35 -18.77
CA GLN A 79 -2.86 -11.75 -17.36
C GLN A 79 -2.37 -10.58 -16.48
N ARG A 80 -1.30 -9.89 -16.88
CA ARG A 80 -0.80 -8.71 -16.15
C ARG A 80 -1.87 -7.61 -16.07
N SER A 81 -2.55 -7.32 -17.18
CA SER A 81 -3.64 -6.35 -17.20
C SER A 81 -4.78 -6.75 -16.26
N ARG A 82 -5.15 -8.04 -16.20
CA ARG A 82 -6.19 -8.51 -15.30
C ARG A 82 -5.79 -8.30 -13.83
N LEU A 83 -4.53 -8.56 -13.48
CA LEU A 83 -4.02 -8.34 -12.13
C LEU A 83 -4.05 -6.85 -11.75
N LEU A 84 -3.67 -5.94 -12.65
CA LEU A 84 -3.76 -4.50 -12.39
C LEU A 84 -5.20 -4.02 -12.20
N LEU A 85 -6.16 -4.55 -12.97
CA LEU A 85 -7.58 -4.27 -12.76
C LEU A 85 -8.06 -4.78 -11.40
N GLN A 86 -7.65 -5.99 -11.00
CA GLN A 86 -7.97 -6.49 -9.67
C GLN A 86 -7.41 -5.61 -8.55
N VAL A 87 -6.25 -4.97 -8.75
CA VAL A 87 -5.74 -3.97 -7.78
C VAL A 87 -6.63 -2.74 -7.74
N ALA A 88 -7.03 -2.21 -8.90
CA ALA A 88 -7.97 -1.07 -8.96
C ALA A 88 -9.30 -1.40 -8.26
N ASP A 89 -9.89 -2.57 -8.56
CA ASP A 89 -11.13 -3.04 -7.94
C ASP A 89 -10.99 -3.11 -6.41
N ARG A 90 -9.84 -3.56 -5.90
CA ARG A 90 -9.59 -3.63 -4.45
C ARG A 90 -9.44 -2.25 -3.82
N ILE A 91 -8.82 -1.30 -4.51
CA ILE A 91 -8.76 0.09 -4.03
C ILE A 91 -10.17 0.67 -3.94
N GLU A 92 -11.01 0.48 -4.97
CA GLU A 92 -12.40 0.96 -4.98
C GLU A 92 -13.25 0.30 -3.90
N GLN A 93 -13.15 -1.03 -3.74
CA GLN A 93 -13.88 -1.80 -2.72
C GLN A 93 -13.52 -1.37 -1.28
N HIS A 94 -12.31 -0.86 -1.07
CA HIS A 94 -11.82 -0.42 0.23
C HIS A 94 -11.60 1.09 0.30
N LEU A 95 -12.23 1.86 -0.59
CA LEU A 95 -11.98 3.29 -0.76
C LEU A 95 -12.07 4.07 0.54
N GLU A 96 -13.17 3.90 1.29
CA GLU A 96 -13.40 4.63 2.53
C GLU A 96 -12.37 4.26 3.61
N TYR A 97 -12.07 2.96 3.75
CA TYR A 97 -11.05 2.48 4.68
C TYR A 97 -9.67 3.09 4.38
N LEU A 98 -9.25 3.03 3.10
CA LEU A 98 -7.97 3.54 2.66
C LEU A 98 -7.89 5.06 2.81
N ALA A 99 -8.96 5.79 2.46
CA ALA A 99 -9.01 7.24 2.58
C ALA A 99 -8.93 7.73 4.03
N VAL A 100 -9.63 7.05 4.95
CA VAL A 100 -9.56 7.36 6.38
C VAL A 100 -8.16 7.06 6.92
N ALA A 101 -7.57 5.91 6.57
CA ALA A 101 -6.22 5.57 6.99
C ALA A 101 -5.19 6.60 6.51
N GLU A 102 -5.25 6.98 5.23
CA GLU A 102 -4.40 8.00 4.60
C GLU A 102 -4.55 9.37 5.28
N SER A 103 -5.78 9.77 5.61
CA SER A 103 -6.04 11.03 6.32
C SER A 103 -5.45 11.05 7.73
N TRP A 104 -5.51 9.93 8.45
CA TRP A 104 -4.90 9.84 9.78
C TRP A 104 -3.37 9.78 9.72
N ASP A 105 -2.81 9.17 8.68
CA ASP A 105 -1.37 9.05 8.49
C ASP A 105 -0.72 10.37 8.03
N ASN A 106 -1.27 10.98 6.98
CA ASN A 106 -0.68 12.15 6.35
C ASN A 106 -1.30 13.49 6.79
N GLY A 107 -2.39 13.47 7.56
CA GLY A 107 -3.08 14.68 8.03
C GLY A 107 -3.91 15.39 6.97
N LYS A 108 -4.09 14.79 5.80
CA LYS A 108 -4.87 15.38 4.71
C LYS A 108 -6.37 15.42 5.04
N PRO A 109 -7.10 16.46 4.61
CA PRO A 109 -8.55 16.49 4.74
C PRO A 109 -9.18 15.27 4.06
N ILE A 110 -10.08 14.58 4.77
CA ILE A 110 -10.74 13.36 4.25
C ILE A 110 -11.45 13.55 2.91
N ARG A 111 -11.89 14.77 2.60
CA ARG A 111 -12.52 15.07 1.32
C ARG A 111 -11.52 14.96 0.15
N GLU A 112 -10.24 15.26 0.39
CA GLU A 112 -9.17 15.13 -0.61
C GLU A 112 -8.83 13.66 -0.84
N THR A 113 -8.57 12.91 0.23
CA THR A 113 -8.20 11.49 0.12
C THR A 113 -9.32 10.66 -0.50
N LEU A 114 -10.58 10.91 -0.11
CA LEU A 114 -11.75 10.17 -0.59
C LEU A 114 -12.12 10.48 -2.05
N ASN A 115 -11.99 11.74 -2.49
CA ASN A 115 -12.51 12.18 -3.80
C ASN A 115 -11.43 12.43 -4.85
N ALA A 116 -10.15 12.49 -4.46
CA ALA A 116 -9.03 12.73 -5.37
C ALA A 116 -7.97 11.63 -5.25
N ASP A 117 -7.27 11.51 -4.12
CA ASP A 117 -6.07 10.66 -4.03
C ASP A 117 -6.34 9.19 -4.33
N LEU A 118 -7.27 8.56 -3.61
CA LEU A 118 -7.57 7.14 -3.78
C LEU A 118 -8.27 6.85 -5.13
N PRO A 119 -9.23 7.67 -5.61
CA PRO A 119 -9.76 7.52 -6.96
C PRO A 119 -8.69 7.66 -8.06
N LEU A 120 -7.74 8.60 -7.92
CA LEU A 120 -6.63 8.75 -8.87
C LEU A 120 -5.67 7.55 -8.82
N ALA A 121 -5.39 7.01 -7.63
CA ALA A 121 -4.60 5.79 -7.48
C ALA A 121 -5.26 4.60 -8.19
N GLY A 122 -6.54 4.33 -7.91
CA GLY A 122 -7.31 3.28 -8.60
C GLY A 122 -7.37 3.50 -10.12
N GLY A 123 -7.64 4.73 -10.55
CA GLY A 123 -7.65 5.12 -11.96
C GLY A 123 -6.30 4.91 -12.66
N SER A 124 -5.18 5.13 -11.98
CA SER A 124 -3.83 4.90 -12.50
C SER A 124 -3.58 3.41 -12.80
N PHE A 125 -3.98 2.51 -11.90
CA PHE A 125 -3.92 1.07 -12.13
C PHE A 125 -4.79 0.64 -13.31
N SER A 126 -5.98 1.22 -13.45
CA SER A 126 -6.88 1.01 -14.60
C SER A 126 -6.30 1.55 -15.92
N LEU A 127 -5.60 2.68 -15.89
CA LEU A 127 -5.01 3.33 -17.07
C LEU A 127 -3.80 2.56 -17.61
N LEU A 128 -2.95 2.00 -16.74
CA LEU A 128 -1.74 1.26 -17.13
C LEU A 128 -2.01 0.03 -18.01
N ARG A 129 -3.27 -0.41 -18.16
CA ARG A 129 -3.71 -1.35 -19.20
C ARG A 129 -3.46 -0.85 -20.63
N ARG A 130 -3.54 0.47 -20.86
CA ARG A 130 -3.61 1.08 -22.19
C ARG A 130 -2.25 1.38 -22.82
N LEU A 131 -1.15 1.20 -22.07
CA LEU A 131 0.18 1.40 -22.62
C LEU A 131 0.60 0.16 -23.41
N PRO A 132 0.99 0.31 -24.70
CA PRO A 132 1.52 -0.81 -25.46
C PRO A 132 2.78 -1.33 -24.77
N ALA A 133 2.88 -2.65 -24.60
CA ALA A 133 4.14 -3.27 -24.22
C ALA A 133 5.22 -2.83 -25.24
N ARG A 134 6.38 -2.36 -24.75
CA ARG A 134 7.52 -2.05 -25.61
C ARG A 134 7.76 -3.25 -26.56
N PRO A 135 7.85 -3.03 -27.88
CA PRO A 135 8.22 -4.09 -28.78
C PRO A 135 9.71 -4.41 -28.57
N GLY A 136 9.99 -5.63 -28.08
CA GLY A 136 11.30 -6.28 -28.18
C GLY A 136 12.41 -5.78 -27.24
N GLY A 137 12.90 -6.72 -26.42
CA GLY A 137 14.20 -6.72 -25.75
C GLY A 137 14.57 -8.18 -25.51
#